data_AF-A0AA39W481-F1
#
_entry.id   AF-A0AA39W481-F1
#
_cell.length_a   1.000
_cell.length_b   1.000
_cell.length_c   1.000
_cell.angle_alpha   90.00
_cell.angle_beta   90.00
_cell.angle_gamma   90.00
#
_symmetry.space_group_name_H-M   'P 1'
#
loop_
_entity.id
_entity.type
_entity.pdbx_description
1 polymer ?
#
loop_
_entity_poly.entity_id
_entity_poly.type
_entity_poly.pdbx_seq_one_letter_code
_entity_poly.pdbx_strand_id
1 'polypeptide(L)' 'VTRNCFNALKSLRRPDTPRSLWIDAICINQHDVAERSAQVQIMNSVYSKGSQTVIYLG' A
#
# COMPACT_ATOMS: atom_id res chain seq x y z
N VAL A 1 7.91 -2.23 -9.16
CA VAL A 1 8.06 -2.23 -7.69
C VAL A 1 9.47 -1.80 -7.34
N THR A 2 9.64 -0.74 -6.54
CA THR A 2 10.97 -0.28 -6.11
C THR A 2 11.61 -1.29 -5.15
N ARG A 3 12.94 -1.34 -5.10
CA ARG A 3 13.68 -2.30 -4.25
C ARG A 3 13.30 -2.17 -2.76
N ASN A 4 13.03 -0.96 -2.30
CA ASN A 4 12.57 -0.68 -0.94
C ASN A 4 11.18 -1.28 -0.66
N CYS A 5 10.24 -1.16 -1.59
CA CYS A 5 8.91 -1.73 -1.44
C CYS A 5 8.96 -3.27 -1.43
N PHE A 6 9.82 -3.88 -2.25
CA PHE A 6 10.03 -5.32 -2.22
C PHE A 6 10.57 -5.80 -0.86
N ASN A 7 11.57 -5.10 -0.30
CA ASN A 7 12.10 -5.41 1.02
C ASN A 7 11.04 -5.24 2.12
N ALA A 8 10.26 -4.16 2.07
CA ALA A 8 9.15 -3.93 2.98
C ALA A 8 8.12 -5.06 2.94
N LEU A 9 7.70 -5.48 1.74
CA LEU A 9 6.78 -6.60 1.55
C LEU A 9 7.35 -7.90 2.12
N LYS A 10 8.64 -8.17 1.92
CA LYS A 10 9.31 -9.35 2.46
C LYS A 10 9.34 -9.33 3.99
N SER A 11 9.63 -8.18 4.60
CA SER A 11 9.66 -8.00 6.06
C SER A 11 8.26 -8.05 6.69
N LEU A 12 7.22 -7.62 5.97
CA LEU A 12 5.83 -7.61 6.43
C LEU A 12 5.10 -8.93 6.18
N ARG A 13 5.71 -9.85 5.42
CA ARG A 13 5.14 -11.16 5.12
C ARG A 13 5.10 -12.01 6.38
N ARG A 14 3.91 -12.49 6.74
CA ARG A 14 3.75 -13.51 7.79
C ARG A 14 4.04 -14.90 7.20
N PRO A 15 4.68 -15.79 7.98
CA PRO A 15 5.01 -17.14 7.49
C PRO A 15 3.76 -18.01 7.28
N ASP A 16 2.74 -17.83 8.13
CA ASP A 16 1.66 -18.83 8.24
C ASP A 16 0.32 -18.34 7.70
N THR A 17 0.19 -17.04 7.43
CA THR A 17 -1.09 -16.44 7.03
C THR A 17 -0.94 -15.39 5.95
N PRO A 18 -1.86 -15.35 4.96
CA PRO A 18 -1.93 -14.25 4.02
C PRO A 18 -2.31 -12.95 4.77
N ARG A 19 -1.81 -11.83 4.28
CA ARG A 19 -2.15 -10.49 4.78
C ARG A 19 -2.50 -9.61 3.59
N SER A 20 -3.61 -8.88 3.70
CA SER A 20 -3.93 -7.81 2.76
C SER A 20 -3.17 -6.54 3.15
N LEU A 21 -2.38 -6.02 2.21
CA LEU A 21 -1.65 -4.77 2.35
C LEU A 21 -2.12 -3.82 1.26
N TRP A 22 -2.41 -2.59 1.64
CA TRP A 22 -2.61 -1.50 0.69
C TRP A 22 -1.33 -0.70 0.58
N ILE A 23 -0.83 -0.53 -0.64
CA ILE A 23 0.40 0.20 -0.95
C ILE A 23 0.08 1.10 -2.13
N ASP A 24 0.12 2.42 -1.95
CA ASP A 24 -0.25 3.40 -2.98
C ASP A 24 0.52 3.20 -4.29
N ALA A 25 1.82 2.87 -4.21
CA ALA A 25 2.67 2.63 -5.37
C ALA A 25 2.33 1.34 -6.15
N ILE A 26 1.48 0.46 -5.61
CA ILE A 26 1.06 -0.80 -6.25
C ILE A 26 -0.44 -0.78 -6.56
N CYS A 27 -1.25 -0.28 -5.63
CA CYS A 27 -2.71 -0.28 -5.73
C CYS A 27 -3.27 0.87 -6.57
N ILE A 28 -2.50 1.93 -6.82
CA ILE A 28 -2.90 3.08 -7.63
C ILE A 28 -2.13 3.05 -8.95
N ASN A 29 -2.83 3.17 -10.08
CA ASN A 29 -2.20 3.35 -11.37
C ASN A 29 -1.67 4.79 -11.48
N GLN A 30 -0.39 4.96 -11.18
CA GLN A 30 0.27 6.26 -11.19
C GLN A 30 0.30 6.95 -12.57
N HIS A 31 0.05 6.22 -13.66
CA HIS A 31 0.01 6.76 -15.03
C HIS A 31 -1.38 7.23 -15.46
N ASP A 32 -2.43 6.84 -14.73
CA ASP A 32 -3.79 7.30 -14.99
C ASP A 32 -4.16 8.40 -13.97
N VAL A 33 -4.19 9.65 -14.44
CA VAL A 33 -4.46 10.81 -13.58
C VAL A 33 -5.88 10.79 -13.04
N ALA A 34 -6.86 10.28 -13.81
CA ALA A 34 -8.25 10.22 -13.39
C ALA A 34 -8.43 9.18 -12.28
N GLU A 35 -7.88 7.98 -12.48
CA GLU A 35 -7.90 6.91 -11.48
C GLU A 35 -7.12 7.31 -10.23
N ARG A 36 -5.91 7.83 -10.38
CA ARG A 36 -5.11 8.34 -9.25
C ARG A 36 -5.87 9.39 -8.45
N SER A 37 -6.53 10.34 -9.10
CA SER A 37 -7.29 11.37 -8.41
C SER A 37 -8.44 10.77 -7.61
N ALA A 38 -9.17 9.80 -8.18
CA ALA A 38 -10.24 9.08 -7.48
C ALA A 38 -9.70 8.26 -6.30
N GLN A 39 -8.57 7.56 -6.47
CA GLN A 39 -7.91 6.79 -5.40
C GLN A 39 -7.46 7.69 -4.25
N VAL A 40 -6.88 8.86 -4.55
CA VAL A 40 -6.45 9.84 -3.54
C VAL A 40 -7.64 10.34 -2.71
N GLN A 41 -8.81 10.55 -3.32
CA GLN A 41 -10.02 10.94 -2.58
C GLN A 41 -10.47 9.87 -1.57
N ILE A 42 -10.26 8.59 -1.87
CA ILE A 42 -10.64 7.49 -0.96
C ILE A 42 -9.54 7.09 0.03
N MET A 43 -8.31 7.64 -0.08
CA MET A 43 -7.20 7.33 0.84
C MET A 43 -7.58 7.57 2.31
N ASN A 44 -8.35 8.62 2.61
CA ASN A 44 -8.84 8.86 3.97
C ASN A 44 -9.69 7.69 4.50
N SER A 45 -10.53 7.10 3.65
CA SER A 45 -11.34 5.92 3.98
C SER A 45 -10.46 4.68 4.15
N VAL A 46 -9.42 4.53 3.32
CA VAL A 46 -8.46 3.41 3.42
C VAL A 46 -7.67 3.49 4.73
N TYR A 47 -7.13 4.66 5.08
CA TYR A 47 -6.41 4.86 6.34
C TYR A 47 -7.30 4.68 7.57
N SER A 48 -8.54 5.20 7.53
CA SER A 48 -9.47 5.05 8.65
C SER A 48 -9.99 3.62 8.83
N LYS A 49 -10.12 2.85 7.75
CA LYS A 49 -10.52 1.43 7.81
C LYS A 49 -9.35 0.47 8.00
N GLY A 50 -8.12 0.92 7.77
CA GLY A 50 -6.92 0.12 7.94
C GLY A 50 -6.71 -0.24 9.41
N SER A 51 -6.54 -1.53 9.72
CA SER A 51 -6.33 -1.97 11.10
C SER A 51 -5.03 -1.41 11.69
N GLN A 52 -4.01 -1.22 10.86
CA GLN A 52 -2.70 -0.67 11.24
C GLN A 52 -2.06 0.04 10.05
N THR A 53 -1.40 1.17 10.31
CA THR A 53 -0.51 1.82 9.35
C THR A 53 0.94 1.46 9.68
N VAL A 54 1.69 0.99 8.68
CA VAL A 54 3.09 0.61 8.84
C VAL A 54 3.96 1.57 8.06
N ILE A 55 4.98 2.13 8.72
CA ILE A 55 6.00 2.96 8.10
C ILE A 55 7.27 2.10 7.97
N TYR A 56 7.83 2.03 6.76
CA TYR A 56 9.07 1.31 6.47
C TYR A 56 10.16 2.31 6.07
N LEU A 57 11.25 2.37 6.85
CA LEU A 57 12.28 3.40 6.72
C LEU A 57 13.52 2.97 5.93
N GLY A 58 13.54 1.76 5.36
CA GLY A 58 14.71 1.20 4.67
C GLY A 58 15.36 0.10 5.47
#